data_AF-A0A519ZZN5-F1
#
_entry.id   AF-A0A519ZZN5-F1
#
_cell.length_a   1.000
_cell.length_b   1.000
_cell.length_c   1.000
_cell.angle_alpha   90.00
_cell.angle_beta   90.00
_cell.angle_gamma   90.00
#
_symmetry.space_group_name_H-M   'P 1'
#
loop_
_entity.id
_entity.type
_entity.pdbx_description
1 polymer ?
#
loop_
_entity_poly.entity_id
_entity_poly.type
_entity_poly.pdbx_seq_one_letter_code
_entity_poly.pdbx_strand_id
1 'polypeptide(L)'
;MAAIKTLTPGQRYRVVREFIDYDRLVHPVGETWVFEYTNFVPYEDGLTLHVSLGGLPMVYRLQWRPEEQAAIIENFTNFVVACQGH
;
A
#
# COMPACT_ATOMS: atom_id res chain seq x y z
N MET A 1 0.83 -10.97 11.55
CA MET A 1 0.69 -9.50 11.45
C MET A 1 0.86 -9.14 9.99
N ALA A 2 -0.07 -8.41 9.38
CA ALA A 2 0.05 -8.02 7.98
C ALA A 2 1.22 -7.05 7.78
N ALA A 3 2.08 -7.31 6.79
CA ALA A 3 3.25 -6.49 6.51
C ALA A 3 2.87 -5.03 6.17
N ILE A 4 1.68 -4.78 5.63
CA ILE A 4 1.24 -3.39 5.38
C ILE A 4 1.11 -2.56 6.67
N LYS A 5 0.88 -3.19 7.82
CA LYS A 5 0.79 -2.49 9.12
C LYS A 5 2.16 -2.15 9.71
N THR A 6 3.26 -2.60 9.09
CA THR A 6 4.62 -2.29 9.55
C THR A 6 5.23 -1.09 8.81
N LEU A 7 4.46 -0.42 7.95
CA LEU A 7 4.90 0.80 7.28
C LEU A 7 5.05 1.95 8.28
N THR A 8 6.01 2.84 8.05
CA THR A 8 6.34 3.95 8.95
C THR A 8 5.75 5.26 8.42
N PRO A 9 4.86 5.95 9.15
CA PRO A 9 4.31 7.24 8.71
C PRO A 9 5.40 8.26 8.36
N GLY A 10 5.20 9.01 7.27
CA GLY A 10 6.18 9.96 6.72
C GLY A 10 7.33 9.30 5.93
N GLN A 11 7.44 7.98 5.91
CA GLN A 11 8.46 7.29 5.11
C GLN A 11 8.04 7.21 3.64
N ARG A 12 8.98 7.55 2.75
CA ARG A 12 8.81 7.33 1.32
C ARG A 12 9.06 5.87 0.97
N TYR A 13 8.14 5.26 0.24
CA TYR A 13 8.25 3.92 -0.31
C TYR A 13 8.32 3.96 -1.83
N ARG A 14 8.94 2.92 -2.41
CA ARG A 14 8.98 2.66 -3.84
C ARG A 14 8.43 1.27 -4.13
N VAL A 15 7.58 1.16 -5.14
CA VAL A 15 7.11 -0.11 -5.68
C VAL A 15 8.26 -0.83 -6.37
N VAL A 16 8.55 -2.05 -5.91
CA VAL A 16 9.58 -2.95 -6.47
C VAL A 16 8.98 -4.15 -7.18
N ARG A 17 7.71 -4.44 -6.92
CA ARG A 17 6.91 -5.43 -7.63
C ARG A 17 5.55 -4.85 -7.91
N GLU A 18 5.12 -4.96 -9.16
CA GLU A 18 3.80 -4.50 -9.57
C GLU A 18 2.70 -5.19 -8.76
N PHE A 19 1.65 -4.43 -8.43
CA PHE A 19 0.43 -4.95 -7.86
C PHE A 19 -0.77 -4.17 -8.37
N ILE A 20 -1.95 -4.77 -8.25
CA ILE A 20 -3.23 -4.18 -8.64
C ILE A 20 -4.05 -3.98 -7.38
N ASP A 21 -4.61 -2.78 -7.22
CA ASP A 21 -5.47 -2.45 -6.11
C ASP A 21 -6.95 -2.83 -6.37
N TYR A 22 -7.82 -2.58 -5.39
CA TYR A 22 -9.24 -2.87 -5.50
C TYR A 22 -9.93 -2.08 -6.64
N ASP A 23 -9.45 -0.87 -6.94
CA ASP A 23 -9.97 -0.01 -8.01
C ASP A 23 -9.48 -0.45 -9.40
N ARG A 24 -8.74 -1.57 -9.48
CA ARG A 24 -8.08 -2.09 -10.68
C ARG A 24 -7.00 -1.16 -11.22
N LEU A 25 -6.48 -0.27 -10.37
CA LEU A 25 -5.32 0.55 -10.69
C LEU A 25 -4.06 -0.32 -10.60
N VAL A 26 -3.25 -0.27 -11.65
CA VAL A 26 -1.94 -0.92 -11.67
C VAL A 26 -0.93 0.03 -11.03
N HIS A 27 -0.22 -0.45 -10.01
CA HIS A 27 0.89 0.23 -9.37
C HIS A 27 2.21 -0.30 -9.94
N PRO A 28 2.83 0.40 -10.92
CA PRO A 28 3.99 -0.11 -11.62
C PRO A 28 5.28 -0.04 -10.78
N VAL A 29 6.24 -0.91 -11.13
CA VAL A 29 7.60 -0.84 -10.56
C VAL A 29 8.20 0.55 -10.79
N GLY A 30 8.76 1.12 -9.72
CA GLY A 30 9.34 2.45 -9.73
C GLY A 30 8.39 3.57 -9.26
N GLU A 31 7.08 3.32 -9.15
CA GLU A 31 6.17 4.25 -8.49
C GLU A 31 6.65 4.55 -7.06
N THR A 32 6.57 5.81 -6.63
CA THR A 32 6.97 6.21 -5.28
C THR A 32 5.92 7.09 -4.63
N TRP A 33 5.71 6.91 -3.34
CA TRP A 33 4.76 7.68 -2.54
C TRP A 33 5.21 7.72 -1.08
N VAL A 34 4.68 8.65 -0.30
CA VAL A 34 4.93 8.75 1.15
C VAL A 34 3.77 8.10 1.90
N PHE A 35 4.06 7.19 2.82
CA PHE A 35 3.04 6.56 3.65
C PHE A 35 2.53 7.52 4.73
N GLU A 36 1.23 7.66 4.90
CA GLU A 36 0.64 8.46 5.97
C GLU A 36 0.08 7.56 7.08
N TYR A 37 -0.94 6.76 6.77
CA TYR A 37 -1.56 5.81 7.70
C TYR A 37 -2.44 4.80 6.95
N THR A 38 -2.97 3.81 7.67
CA THR A 38 -3.98 2.87 7.14
C THR A 38 -5.28 2.95 7.95
N ASN A 39 -6.42 2.76 7.30
CA ASN A 39 -7.71 2.51 7.95
C ASN A 39 -8.28 1.14 7.51
N PHE A 40 -9.04 0.46 8.38
CA PHE A 40 -9.65 -0.83 8.08
C PHE A 40 -11.16 -0.79 8.36
N VAL A 41 -11.96 -1.26 7.39
CA VAL A 41 -13.42 -1.32 7.44
C VAL A 41 -13.83 -2.80 7.55
N PRO A 42 -14.17 -3.29 8.75
CA PRO A 42 -14.36 -4.73 8.99
C PRO A 42 -15.46 -5.38 8.15
N TYR A 43 -16.56 -4.67 7.88
CA TYR A 43 -17.70 -5.22 7.14
C TYR A 43 -17.36 -5.53 5.68
N GLU A 44 -16.42 -4.79 5.09
CA GLU A 44 -16.04 -4.91 3.68
C GLU A 44 -14.73 -5.68 3.49
N ASP A 45 -14.10 -6.11 4.60
CA ASP A 45 -12.69 -6.51 4.63
C ASP A 45 -11.77 -5.46 3.97
N GLY A 46 -12.20 -4.19 3.97
CA GLY A 46 -11.59 -3.12 3.22
C GLY A 46 -10.44 -2.49 3.98
N LEU A 47 -9.27 -2.39 3.37
CA LEU A 47 -8.12 -1.68 3.90
C LEU A 47 -7.80 -0.49 2.98
N THR A 48 -7.81 0.71 3.54
CA THR A 48 -7.44 1.93 2.82
C THR A 48 -6.04 2.35 3.26
N LEU A 49 -5.14 2.42 2.28
CA LEU A 49 -3.78 2.94 2.42
C LEU A 49 -3.78 4.42 2.03
N HIS A 50 -3.54 5.31 3.00
CA HIS A 50 -3.42 6.74 2.75
C HIS A 50 -1.97 7.09 2.45
N VAL A 51 -1.73 7.77 1.33
CA VAL A 51 -0.40 8.14 0.86
C VAL A 51 -0.37 9.57 0.34
N SER A 52 0.84 10.13 0.21
CA SER A 52 1.08 11.38 -0.50
C SER A 52 1.93 11.13 -1.74
N LEU A 53 1.41 11.51 -2.91
CA LEU A 53 2.08 11.40 -4.21
C LEU A 53 2.34 12.81 -4.73
N GLY A 54 3.61 13.20 -4.82
CA GLY A 54 3.99 14.55 -5.24
C GLY A 54 3.43 15.66 -4.34
N GLY A 55 3.18 15.36 -3.05
CA GLY A 55 2.58 16.30 -2.09
C GLY A 55 1.06 16.33 -2.11
N LEU A 56 0.40 15.55 -2.99
CA LEU A 56 -1.05 15.46 -3.05
C LEU A 56 -1.54 14.19 -2.33
N PRO A 57 -2.59 14.29 -1.48
CA PRO A 57 -3.15 13.14 -0.80
C PRO A 57 -3.84 12.19 -1.79
N MET A 58 -3.50 10.90 -1.69
CA MET A 58 -4.05 9.81 -2.50
C MET A 58 -4.45 8.65 -1.58
N VAL A 59 -5.34 7.79 -2.07
CA VAL A 59 -5.79 6.59 -1.35
C VAL A 59 -5.72 5.39 -2.27
N TYR A 60 -5.12 4.30 -1.77
CA TYR A 60 -5.12 3.00 -2.44
C TYR A 60 -5.97 2.04 -1.62
N ARG A 61 -6.98 1.44 -2.27
CA ARG A 61 -7.94 0.56 -1.60
C ARG A 61 -7.55 -0.89 -1.86
N LEU A 62 -7.54 -1.71 -0.82
CA LEU A 62 -7.23 -3.13 -0.88
C LEU A 62 -8.35 -3.88 -0.17
N GLN A 63 -8.68 -5.08 -0.61
CA GLN A 63 -9.63 -5.96 0.04
C GLN A 63 -8.93 -7.19 0.61
N TRP A 64 -9.10 -7.42 1.90
CA TRP A 64 -8.42 -8.47 2.66
C TRP A 64 -9.16 -9.82 2.53
N ARG A 65 -9.35 -10.27 1.29
CA ARG A 65 -9.92 -11.59 0.97
C ARG A 65 -8.92 -12.44 0.19
N PRO A 66 -8.89 -13.77 0.40
CA PRO A 66 -7.96 -14.67 -0.28
C PRO A 66 -7.99 -14.56 -1.81
N GLU A 67 -9.18 -14.39 -2.38
CA GLU A 67 -9.42 -14.24 -3.82
C GLU A 67 -9.12 -12.83 -4.36
N GLU A 68 -8.82 -11.87 -3.47
CA GLU A 68 -8.53 -10.47 -3.78
C GLU A 68 -7.09 -10.11 -3.37
N GLN A 69 -6.90 -9.04 -2.58
CA GLN A 69 -5.58 -8.48 -2.27
C GLN A 69 -5.03 -8.94 -0.91
N ALA A 70 -5.55 -10.01 -0.28
CA ALA A 70 -5.01 -10.52 0.99
C ALA A 70 -3.51 -10.85 0.89
N ALA A 71 -3.07 -11.50 -0.18
CA ALA A 71 -1.66 -11.84 -0.38
C ALA A 71 -0.76 -10.59 -0.47
N ILE A 72 -1.29 -9.50 -1.05
CA ILE A 72 -0.60 -8.20 -1.13
C ILE A 72 -0.52 -7.57 0.26
N ILE A 73 -1.64 -7.49 0.99
CA ILE A 73 -1.71 -6.92 2.35
C ILE A 73 -0.75 -7.63 3.30
N GLU A 74 -0.73 -8.97 3.26
CA GLU A 74 0.08 -9.79 4.16
C GLU A 74 1.57 -9.73 3.85
N ASN A 75 1.94 -9.58 2.57
CA ASN A 75 3.32 -9.58 2.09
C ASN A 75 3.73 -8.24 1.49
N PHE A 76 3.14 -7.14 1.94
CA PHE A 76 3.28 -5.82 1.33
C PHE A 76 4.73 -5.35 1.18
N THR A 77 5.61 -5.73 2.10
CA THR A 77 7.06 -5.45 2.04
C THR A 77 7.79 -6.14 0.89
N ASN A 78 7.18 -7.12 0.22
CA ASN A 78 7.69 -7.70 -1.03
C ASN A 78 7.32 -6.87 -2.26
N PHE A 79 6.32 -5.98 -2.13
CA PHE A 79 5.85 -5.10 -3.20
C PHE A 79 6.46 -3.72 -3.11
N VAL A 80 6.77 -3.25 -1.89
CA VAL A 80 7.36 -1.93 -1.66
C VAL A 80 8.57 -1.97 -0.75
N VAL A 81 9.52 -1.07 -0.99
CA VAL A 81 10.70 -0.87 -0.14
C VAL A 81 10.81 0.58 0.31
N ALA A 82 11.29 0.81 1.53
CA ALA A 82 11.57 2.16 1.99
C ALA A 82 12.72 2.76 1.15
N CYS A 83 12.50 3.97 0.62
CA CYS A 83 13.58 4.75 0.04
C CYS A 83 14.51 5.19 1.18
N GLN A 84 15.77 4.77 1.13
CA GLN A 84 16.79 5.26 2.04
C GLN A 84 16.96 6.78 1.77
N GLY A 85 16.79 7.60 2.81
CA GLY A 85 17.19 9.00 2.76
C GLY A 85 18.71 9.07 2.70
N HIS A 86 19.23 9.84 1.75
CA HIS A 86 20.66 10.06 1.58
C HIS A 86 21.21 11.06 2.58
#